data_AF-A0A496R4Z4-F1
#
_entry.id   AF-A0A496R4Z4-F1
#
_cell.length_a   1.000
_cell.length_b   1.000
_cell.length_c   1.000
_cell.angle_alpha   90.00
_cell.angle_beta   90.00
_cell.angle_gamma   90.00
#
_symmetry.space_group_name_H-M   'P 1'
#
loop_
_entity.id
_entity.type
_entity.pdbx_description
1 polymer ?
#
loop_
_entity_poly.entity_id
_entity_poly.type
_entity_poly.pdbx_seq_one_letter_code
_entity_poly.pdbx_strand_id
1 'polypeptide(L)'
;MLAIFKKELKTYFLTPTGWIFLAVFLLISGILYSIQLVFPGNSQYSMFLSSLLVIYILVVPLLTMRIFTDEKRFGTDQLILTGPSNLWGIVFGKFLAAFTVFLITIGVTFLYPLLLSFHGKLDWPMIFGTYIGFILLGASFIAIGVFVSQSSEG
;
A
#
# COMPACT_ATOMS: atom_id res chain seq x y z
N MET A 1 15.06 -5.22 -14.59
CA MET A 1 14.34 -5.16 -13.29
C MET A 1 14.23 -3.72 -12.78
N LEU A 2 15.34 -3.05 -12.43
CA LEU A 2 15.33 -1.65 -11.94
C LEU A 2 14.68 -0.63 -12.90
N ALA A 3 14.85 -0.80 -14.21
CA ALA A 3 14.22 0.08 -15.20
C ALA A 3 12.68 -0.01 -15.19
N ILE A 4 12.14 -1.23 -15.03
CA ILE A 4 10.69 -1.47 -14.95
C ILE A 4 10.16 -0.91 -13.64
N PHE A 5 10.83 -1.20 -12.51
CA PHE A 5 10.47 -0.62 -11.22
C PHE A 5 10.41 0.92 -11.25
N LYS A 6 11.43 1.57 -11.82
CA LYS A 6 11.49 3.03 -11.89
C LYS A 6 10.41 3.61 -12.80
N LYS A 7 10.10 2.93 -13.93
CA LYS A 7 8.99 3.29 -14.82
C LYS A 7 7.67 3.21 -14.06
N GLU A 8 7.36 2.07 -13.45
CA GLU A 8 6.10 1.83 -12.75
C GLU A 8 5.90 2.77 -11.56
N LEU A 9 6.94 2.95 -10.75
CA LEU A 9 6.89 3.88 -9.62
C LEU A 9 6.62 5.31 -10.11
N LYS A 10 7.23 5.73 -11.24
CA LYS A 10 6.94 7.03 -11.84
C LYS A 10 5.50 7.09 -12.35
N THR A 11 4.97 6.03 -12.95
CA THR A 11 3.58 5.94 -13.39
C THR A 11 2.61 6.13 -12.22
N TYR A 12 2.87 5.51 -11.07
CA TYR A 12 2.03 5.66 -9.87
C TYR A 12 1.96 7.11 -9.36
N PHE A 13 3.06 7.85 -9.39
CA PHE A 13 3.11 9.25 -8.92
C PHE A 13 2.75 10.28 -9.99
N LEU A 14 2.90 9.95 -11.27
CA LEU A 14 2.47 10.81 -12.38
C LEU A 14 0.99 10.68 -12.70
N THR A 15 0.39 9.53 -12.41
CA THR A 15 -1.05 9.34 -12.56
C THR A 15 -1.78 9.73 -11.27
N PRO A 16 -3.04 10.19 -11.35
CA PRO A 16 -3.81 10.59 -10.16
C PRO A 16 -4.07 9.45 -9.17
N THR A 17 -3.86 8.20 -9.59
CA THR A 17 -4.32 7.00 -8.89
C THR A 17 -3.53 6.75 -7.61
N GLY A 18 -2.21 6.90 -7.62
CA GLY A 18 -1.37 6.78 -6.43
C GLY A 18 -1.69 7.85 -5.39
N TRP A 19 -1.96 9.07 -5.86
CA TRP A 19 -2.38 10.19 -5.00
C TRP A 19 -3.77 9.97 -4.40
N ILE A 20 -4.74 9.49 -5.18
CA ILE A 20 -6.08 9.15 -4.69
C ILE A 20 -5.99 8.04 -3.64
N PHE A 21 -5.21 7.00 -3.89
CA PHE A 21 -4.98 5.93 -2.93
C PHE A 21 -4.42 6.46 -1.60
N LEU A 22 -3.34 7.23 -1.67
CA LEU A 22 -2.73 7.87 -0.49
C LEU A 22 -3.74 8.74 0.25
N ALA A 23 -4.46 9.61 -0.46
CA ALA A 23 -5.42 10.54 0.13
C ALA A 23 -6.57 9.81 0.82
N VAL A 24 -7.22 8.84 0.15
CA VAL A 24 -8.34 8.09 0.70
C VAL A 24 -7.90 7.29 1.93
N PHE A 25 -6.76 6.60 1.83
CA PHE A 25 -6.24 5.80 2.94
C PHE A 25 -5.89 6.68 4.15
N LEU A 26 -5.19 7.80 3.94
CA LEU A 26 -4.82 8.72 5.01
C LEU A 26 -6.03 9.40 5.63
N LEU A 27 -7.02 9.78 4.82
CA LEU A 27 -8.25 10.41 5.30
C LEU A 27 -9.04 9.46 6.20
N ILE A 28 -9.29 8.22 5.74
CA ILE A 28 -10.04 7.23 6.53
C ILE A 28 -9.28 6.87 7.82
N SER A 29 -7.97 6.62 7.71
CA SER A 29 -7.15 6.30 8.89
C SER A 29 -7.08 7.46 9.89
N GLY A 30 -7.01 8.71 9.42
CA GLY A 30 -7.02 9.91 10.26
C GLY A 30 -8.37 10.14 10.96
N ILE A 31 -9.48 9.86 10.28
CA ILE A 31 -10.82 9.89 10.90
C ILE A 31 -10.90 8.84 12.01
N LEU A 32 -10.51 7.60 11.75
CA LEU A 32 -10.51 6.54 12.77
C LEU A 32 -9.61 6.86 13.95
N TYR A 33 -8.42 7.40 13.68
CA TYR A 33 -7.49 7.85 14.70
C TYR A 33 -8.16 8.88 15.62
N SER A 34 -8.85 9.86 15.03
CA SER A 34 -9.53 10.90 15.78
C SER A 34 -10.66 10.33 16.64
N ILE A 35 -11.52 9.49 16.05
CA ILE A 35 -12.69 8.91 16.73
C ILE A 35 -12.30 7.95 17.84
N GLN A 36 -11.25 7.15 17.66
CA GLN A 36 -10.93 6.06 18.58
C GLN A 36 -9.89 6.44 19.64
N LEU A 37 -8.95 7.34 19.32
CA LEU A 37 -7.85 7.71 20.21
C LEU A 37 -8.02 9.13 20.77
N VAL A 38 -8.31 10.11 19.90
CA VAL A 38 -8.31 11.53 20.29
C VAL A 38 -9.57 11.93 21.07
N PHE A 39 -10.76 11.72 20.50
CA PHE A 39 -12.02 12.11 21.14
C PHE A 39 -12.27 11.42 22.50
N PRO A 40 -12.00 10.10 22.65
CA PRO A 40 -12.21 9.41 23.92
C PRO A 40 -11.07 9.62 24.92
N GLY A 41 -9.93 10.18 24.50
CA GLY A 41 -8.71 10.24 25.32
C GLY A 41 -8.12 8.87 25.65
N ASN A 42 -8.42 7.85 24.84
CA ASN A 42 -7.93 6.49 25.05
C ASN A 42 -6.56 6.31 24.41
N SER A 43 -5.62 5.70 25.14
CA SER A 43 -4.31 5.30 24.62
C SER A 43 -4.27 3.84 24.12
N GLN A 44 -5.43 3.17 24.08
CA GLN A 44 -5.54 1.78 23.63
C GLN A 44 -5.42 1.68 22.10
N TYR A 45 -4.19 1.47 21.64
CA TYR A 45 -3.86 1.38 20.21
C TYR A 45 -4.41 0.13 19.52
N SER A 46 -4.79 -0.90 20.29
CA SER A 46 -5.29 -2.19 19.79
C SER A 46 -6.58 -2.07 18.97
N MET A 47 -7.53 -1.24 19.40
CA MET A 47 -8.82 -1.08 18.72
C MET A 47 -8.66 -0.36 17.36
N PHE A 48 -7.80 0.66 17.35
CA PHE A 48 -7.41 1.38 16.15
C PHE A 48 -6.75 0.47 15.13
N LEU A 49 -5.88 -0.42 15.60
CA LEU A 49 -5.17 -1.41 14.80
C LEU A 49 -6.14 -2.38 14.10
N SER A 50 -7.09 -2.95 14.84
CA SER A 50 -8.12 -3.85 14.28
C SER A 50 -8.96 -3.15 13.21
N SER A 51 -9.31 -1.89 13.43
CA SER A 51 -10.09 -1.10 12.47
C SER A 51 -9.28 -0.78 11.21
N LEU A 52 -7.98 -0.48 11.37
CA LEU A 52 -7.06 -0.29 10.26
C LEU A 52 -6.95 -1.57 9.40
N LEU A 53 -6.81 -2.75 10.00
CA LEU A 53 -6.69 -4.03 9.28
C LEU A 53 -7.83 -4.25 8.27
N VAL A 54 -9.06 -3.95 8.65
CA VAL A 54 -10.23 -4.09 7.77
C VAL A 54 -10.14 -3.17 6.56
N ILE A 55 -9.69 -1.92 6.76
CA ILE A 55 -9.49 -0.97 5.66
C ILE A 55 -8.34 -1.42 4.75
N TYR A 56 -7.25 -1.95 5.31
CA TYR A 56 -6.14 -2.48 4.53
C TYR A 56 -6.61 -3.55 3.53
N ILE A 57 -7.47 -4.47 3.96
CA ILE A 57 -8.03 -5.53 3.10
C ILE A 57 -8.80 -4.95 1.90
N LEU A 58 -9.52 -3.85 2.10
CA LEU A 58 -10.30 -3.20 1.03
C LEU A 58 -9.44 -2.34 0.11
N VAL A 59 -8.40 -1.72 0.66
CA VAL A 59 -7.63 -0.69 -0.03
C VAL A 59 -6.45 -1.28 -0.82
N VAL A 60 -5.84 -2.39 -0.37
CA VAL A 60 -4.76 -3.06 -1.12
C VAL A 60 -5.19 -3.55 -2.52
N PRO A 61 -6.38 -4.15 -2.73
CA PRO A 61 -6.86 -4.53 -4.06
C PRO A 61 -6.94 -3.35 -5.04
N LEU A 62 -7.23 -2.13 -4.56
CA LEU A 62 -7.25 -0.93 -5.40
C LEU A 62 -5.86 -0.58 -5.95
N LEU A 63 -4.77 -0.88 -5.22
CA LEU A 63 -3.41 -0.71 -5.73
C LEU A 63 -3.06 -1.72 -6.82
N THR A 64 -3.53 -2.96 -6.69
CA THR A 64 -3.11 -4.07 -7.56
C THR A 64 -3.99 -4.24 -8.79
N MET A 65 -5.28 -3.93 -8.71
CA MET A 65 -6.23 -4.10 -9.83
C MET A 65 -5.93 -3.24 -11.06
N ARG A 66 -5.08 -2.21 -10.96
CA ARG A 66 -4.73 -1.33 -12.09
C ARG A 66 -3.41 -1.66 -12.78
N ILE A 67 -2.54 -2.45 -12.15
CA ILE A 67 -1.17 -2.70 -12.61
C ILE A 67 -1.10 -3.25 -14.04
N PHE A 68 -2.11 -4.00 -14.47
CA PHE A 68 -2.17 -4.60 -15.80
C PHE A 68 -3.27 -4.01 -16.68
N THR A 69 -4.37 -3.56 -16.08
CA THR A 69 -5.51 -2.95 -16.76
C THR A 69 -5.13 -1.64 -17.47
N ASP A 70 -4.25 -0.82 -16.87
CA ASP A 70 -3.76 0.41 -17.50
C ASP A 70 -2.78 0.11 -18.66
N GLU A 71 -1.92 -0.91 -18.56
CA GLU A 71 -1.02 -1.29 -19.66
C GLU A 71 -1.76 -1.79 -20.90
N LYS A 72 -2.85 -2.54 -20.69
CA LYS A 72 -3.75 -3.01 -21.76
C LYS A 72 -4.50 -1.85 -22.43
N ARG A 73 -4.94 -0.87 -21.63
CA ARG A 73 -5.67 0.32 -22.12
C ARG A 73 -4.79 1.25 -22.95
N PHE A 74 -3.49 1.32 -22.66
CA PHE A 74 -2.51 2.12 -23.42
C PHE A 74 -1.74 1.32 -24.50
N GLY A 75 -2.02 0.02 -24.67
CA GLY A 75 -1.34 -0.82 -25.66
C GLY A 75 0.15 -1.05 -25.37
N THR A 76 0.61 -0.73 -24.17
CA THR A 76 2.04 -0.82 -23.78
C THR A 76 2.49 -2.26 -23.53
N ASP A 77 1.53 -3.16 -23.36
CA ASP A 77 1.75 -4.59 -23.11
C ASP A 77 2.55 -5.25 -24.26
N GLN A 78 2.22 -4.91 -25.52
CA GLN A 78 2.94 -5.40 -26.69
C GLN A 78 4.38 -4.86 -26.80
N LEU A 79 4.64 -3.63 -26.32
CA LEU A 79 5.97 -3.00 -26.31
C LEU A 79 6.91 -3.59 -25.26
N ILE A 80 6.37 -4.07 -24.14
CA ILE A 80 7.16 -4.68 -23.06
C ILE A 80 7.46 -6.15 -23.38
N LEU A 81 6.50 -6.87 -23.99
CA LEU A 81 6.65 -8.26 -24.42
C LEU A 81 7.54 -8.44 -25.67
N THR A 82 7.69 -7.40 -26.51
CA THR A 82 8.62 -7.42 -27.65
C THR A 82 10.04 -7.00 -27.27
N GLY A 83 10.25 -6.46 -26.07
CA GLY A 83 11.58 -6.19 -25.52
C GLY A 83 12.24 -7.44 -24.94
N PRO A 84 13.59 -7.51 -24.86
CA PRO A 84 14.34 -8.64 -24.31
C PRO A 84 14.26 -8.65 -22.77
N SER A 85 13.05 -8.68 -22.21
CA SER A 85 12.82 -8.59 -20.77
C SER A 85 12.28 -9.92 -20.25
N ASN A 86 12.95 -10.46 -19.23
CA ASN A 86 12.55 -11.71 -18.59
C ASN A 86 11.22 -11.50 -17.86
N LEU A 87 10.21 -12.34 -18.12
CA LEU A 87 8.87 -12.31 -17.49
C LEU A 87 8.94 -12.16 -15.96
N TRP A 88 9.84 -12.91 -15.33
CA TRP A 88 10.10 -12.82 -13.89
C TRP A 88 10.50 -11.41 -13.43
N GLY A 89 11.27 -10.69 -14.24
CA GLY A 89 11.71 -9.33 -13.93
C GLY A 89 10.60 -8.28 -14.08
N ILE A 90 9.56 -8.56 -14.86
CA ILE A 90 8.37 -7.70 -15.00
C ILE A 90 7.51 -7.83 -13.75
N VAL A 91 7.16 -9.07 -13.37
CA VAL A 91 6.32 -9.35 -12.19
C VAL A 91 6.98 -8.80 -10.92
N PHE A 92 8.28 -9.07 -10.73
CA PHE A 92 9.00 -8.61 -9.55
C PHE A 92 9.14 -7.07 -9.50
N GLY A 93 9.33 -6.43 -10.66
CA GLY A 93 9.41 -4.97 -10.76
C GLY A 93 8.08 -4.29 -10.40
N LYS A 94 6.96 -4.86 -10.85
CA LYS A 94 5.61 -4.39 -10.53
C LYS A 94 5.26 -4.57 -9.06
N PHE A 95 5.57 -5.75 -8.51
CA PHE A 95 5.43 -6.01 -7.08
C PHE A 95 6.21 -4.98 -6.24
N LEU A 96 7.49 -4.76 -6.54
CA LEU A 96 8.34 -3.79 -5.83
C LEU A 96 7.80 -2.37 -5.93
N ALA A 97 7.27 -1.95 -7.08
CA ALA A 97 6.70 -0.63 -7.26
C ALA A 97 5.47 -0.42 -6.34
N ALA A 98 4.51 -1.35 -6.38
CA ALA A 98 3.33 -1.33 -5.53
C ALA A 98 3.71 -1.40 -4.03
N PHE A 99 4.66 -2.27 -3.68
CA PHE A 99 5.17 -2.40 -2.32
C PHE A 99 5.85 -1.12 -1.82
N THR A 100 6.54 -0.39 -2.68
CA THR A 100 7.16 0.89 -2.31
C THR A 100 6.13 1.98 -2.04
N VAL A 101 5.11 2.10 -2.90
CA VAL A 101 3.98 3.02 -2.67
C VAL A 101 3.29 2.70 -1.34
N PHE A 102 3.08 1.42 -1.08
CA PHE A 102 2.52 0.93 0.17
C PHE A 102 3.39 1.26 1.40
N LEU A 103 4.71 1.07 1.32
CA LEU A 103 5.64 1.46 2.37
C LEU A 103 5.61 2.97 2.66
N ILE A 104 5.46 3.80 1.63
CA ILE A 104 5.32 5.26 1.80
C ILE A 104 4.05 5.58 2.58
N THR A 105 2.93 4.95 2.25
CA THR A 105 1.65 5.11 2.98
C THR A 105 1.78 4.71 4.45
N ILE A 106 2.43 3.57 4.72
CA ILE A 106 2.73 3.13 6.10
C ILE A 106 3.63 4.14 6.81
N GLY A 107 4.66 4.64 6.13
CA GLY A 107 5.59 5.63 6.69
C GLY A 107 4.87 6.91 7.13
N VAL A 108 3.91 7.39 6.35
CA VAL A 108 3.09 8.56 6.73
C VAL A 108 2.19 8.23 7.93
N THR A 109 1.64 7.01 8.01
CA THR A 109 0.81 6.56 9.14
C THR A 109 1.61 6.52 10.46
N PHE A 110 2.93 6.36 10.39
CA PHE A 110 3.83 6.40 11.55
C PHE A 110 3.84 7.75 12.28
N LEU A 111 3.32 8.81 11.66
CA LEU A 111 3.12 10.10 12.33
C LEU A 111 2.05 10.02 13.44
N TYR A 112 1.04 9.14 13.31
CA TYR A 112 -0.02 8.99 14.30
C TYR A 112 0.46 8.54 15.70
N PRO A 113 1.20 7.42 15.85
CA PRO A 113 1.71 7.03 17.17
C PRO A 113 2.73 8.06 17.69
N LEU A 114 3.48 8.72 16.80
CA LEU A 114 4.44 9.75 17.20
C LEU A 114 3.74 10.96 17.83
N LEU A 115 2.61 11.41 17.26
CA LEU A 115 1.77 12.49 17.82
C LEU A 115 1.12 12.10 19.15
N LEU A 116 0.66 10.85 19.29
CA LEU A 116 0.11 10.32 20.54
C LEU A 116 1.17 10.18 21.64
N SER A 117 2.43 9.90 21.30
CA SER A 117 3.50 9.77 22.29
C SER A 117 3.75 11.05 23.08
N PHE A 118 3.40 12.22 22.54
CA PHE A 118 3.48 13.48 23.27
C PHE A 118 2.37 13.66 24.31
N HIS A 119 1.25 12.93 24.16
CA HIS A 119 0.04 13.10 24.97
C HIS A 119 -0.22 11.92 25.92
N GLY A 120 0.50 10.80 25.79
CA GLY A 120 0.29 9.63 26.64
C GLY A 120 1.42 8.59 26.59
N LYS A 121 1.34 7.60 27.49
CA LYS A 121 2.25 6.45 27.49
C LYS A 121 1.79 5.44 26.44
N LEU A 122 2.63 5.22 25.44
CA LEU A 122 2.43 4.22 24.40
C LEU A 122 3.32 2.99 24.64
N ASP A 123 2.78 1.83 24.30
CA ASP A 123 3.54 0.58 24.22
C ASP A 123 4.27 0.52 22.87
N TRP A 124 5.51 0.99 22.86
CA TRP A 124 6.37 1.00 21.67
C TRP A 124 6.61 -0.41 21.08
N PRO A 125 6.95 -1.45 21.88
CA PRO A 125 7.04 -2.82 21.38
C PRO A 125 5.80 -3.28 20.63
N MET A 126 4.61 -3.00 21.16
CA MET A 126 3.35 -3.35 20.51
C MET A 126 3.18 -2.62 19.18
N ILE A 127 3.51 -1.32 19.12
CA ILE A 127 3.43 -0.52 17.91
C ILE A 127 4.40 -1.04 16.84
N PHE A 128 5.66 -1.29 17.18
CA PHE A 128 6.62 -1.81 16.19
C PHE A 128 6.23 -3.19 15.67
N GLY A 129 5.81 -4.11 16.54
CA GLY A 129 5.34 -5.44 16.13
C GLY A 129 4.14 -5.34 15.18
N THR A 130 3.25 -4.39 15.44
CA THR A 130 2.10 -4.09 14.59
C THR A 130 2.51 -3.60 13.20
N TYR A 131 3.43 -2.64 13.12
CA TYR A 131 3.89 -2.10 11.83
C TYR A 131 4.57 -3.19 10.99
N ILE A 132 5.38 -4.04 11.60
CA ILE A 132 5.98 -5.19 10.92
C ILE A 132 4.89 -6.14 10.40
N GLY A 133 3.89 -6.45 11.24
CA GLY A 133 2.74 -7.26 10.84
C GLY A 133 1.99 -6.67 9.63
N PHE A 134 1.73 -5.36 9.64
CA PHE A 134 1.09 -4.67 8.52
C PHE A 134 1.92 -4.70 7.25
N ILE A 135 3.24 -4.53 7.35
CA ILE A 135 4.15 -4.59 6.20
C ILE A 135 4.10 -6.00 5.56
N LEU A 136 4.16 -7.05 6.37
CA LEU A 136 4.11 -8.44 5.89
C LEU A 136 2.75 -8.81 5.30
N LEU A 137 1.66 -8.40 5.96
CA LEU A 137 0.30 -8.64 5.51
C LEU A 137 0.02 -7.88 4.19
N GLY A 138 0.47 -6.64 4.10
CA GLY A 138 0.41 -5.84 2.88
C GLY A 138 1.21 -6.44 1.73
N ALA A 139 2.45 -6.88 2.00
CA ALA A 139 3.25 -7.60 1.00
C ALA A 139 2.51 -8.84 0.47
N SER A 140 1.86 -9.60 1.36
CA SER A 140 1.10 -10.79 0.98
C SER A 140 -0.09 -10.45 0.08
N PHE A 141 -0.87 -9.42 0.44
CA PHE A 141 -2.00 -8.98 -0.39
C PHE A 141 -1.56 -8.38 -1.71
N ILE A 142 -0.46 -7.65 -1.76
CA ILE A 142 0.11 -7.13 -3.01
C ILE A 142 0.55 -8.30 -3.90
N ALA A 143 1.20 -9.33 -3.34
CA ALA A 143 1.58 -10.52 -4.08
C ALA A 143 0.36 -11.26 -4.66
N ILE A 144 -0.69 -11.44 -3.86
CA ILE A 144 -1.96 -12.05 -4.32
C ILE A 144 -2.60 -11.19 -5.40
N GLY A 145 -2.67 -9.87 -5.22
CA GLY A 145 -3.29 -8.98 -6.20
C GLY A 145 -2.54 -8.97 -7.54
N VAL A 146 -1.21 -8.99 -7.51
CA VAL A 146 -0.36 -9.15 -8.70
C VAL A 146 -0.63 -10.51 -9.37
N PHE A 147 -0.70 -11.60 -8.60
CA PHE A 147 -0.99 -12.93 -9.14
C PHE A 147 -2.39 -13.01 -9.78
N VAL A 148 -3.43 -12.50 -9.11
CA VAL A 148 -4.81 -12.51 -9.62
C VAL A 148 -4.91 -11.68 -10.89
N SER A 149 -4.25 -10.52 -10.94
CA SER A 149 -4.26 -9.66 -12.13
C SER A 149 -3.63 -10.35 -13.35
N GLN A 150 -2.61 -11.20 -13.16
CA GLN A 150 -2.06 -12.06 -14.22
C GLN A 150 -3.04 -13.14 -14.66
N SER A 151 -3.72 -13.81 -13.72
CA SER A 151 -4.68 -14.87 -14.06
C SER A 151 -5.91 -14.35 -14.83
N SER A 152 -6.26 -13.07 -14.65
CA SER A 152 -7.33 -12.41 -15.40
C SER A 152 -6.91 -12.01 -16.84
N GLU A 153 -5.65 -12.25 -17.23
CA GLU A 153 -5.16 -11.99 -18.60
C GLU A 153 -5.37 -13.17 -19.56
N GLY A 154 -5.76 -14.36 -19.05
CA GLY A 154 -6.00 -15.59 -19.81
C GLY A 154 -7.36 -15.66 -20.50
#